data_AF-A0A8T7HTB6-F1
#
_entry.id   AF-A0A8T7HTB6-F1
#
_cell.length_a   1.000
_cell.length_b   1.000
_cell.length_c   1.000
_cell.angle_alpha   90.00
_cell.angle_beta   90.00
_cell.angle_gamma   90.00
#
_symmetry.space_group_name_H-M   'P 1'
#
loop_
_entity.id
_entity.type
_entity.pdbx_description
1 polymer ?
#
loop_
_entity_poly.entity_id
_entity_poly.type
_entity_poly.pdbx_seq_one_letter_code
_entity_poly.pdbx_strand_id
1 'polypeptide(L)'
;MKFVTFLIMVLLSPLVVADELCQGWEKKIEPDMQMAEAIFTHEAAKAANKALGELIETGRFDWFEPLNQQKIIYGYLLKTQAQKAIDLNGKQDIQSLREVQEFCRFLVEEAFYYD
;
A
#
# COMPACT_ATOMS: atom_id res chain seq x y z
N MET A 1 56.25 -13.61 5.28
CA MET A 1 55.20 -13.10 4.38
C MET A 1 53.99 -12.76 5.24
N LYS A 2 53.61 -11.48 5.32
CA LYS A 2 52.54 -11.00 6.20
C LYS A 2 51.20 -11.32 5.52
N PHE A 3 50.43 -12.24 6.09
CA PHE A 3 49.06 -12.50 5.67
C PHE A 3 48.19 -11.33 6.12
N VAL A 4 47.71 -10.55 5.15
CA VAL A 4 46.71 -9.50 5.36
C VAL A 4 45.36 -10.19 5.48
N THR A 5 44.86 -10.34 6.69
CA THR A 5 43.52 -10.86 6.95
C THR A 5 42.50 -9.77 6.57
N PHE A 6 41.87 -9.92 5.41
CA PHE A 6 40.82 -9.04 4.93
C PHE A 6 39.55 -9.29 5.74
N LEU A 7 39.18 -8.36 6.63
CA LEU A 7 37.98 -8.42 7.44
C LEU A 7 36.78 -8.01 6.57
N ILE A 8 36.07 -8.98 6.01
CA ILE A 8 34.80 -8.74 5.30
C ILE A 8 33.73 -8.51 6.37
N MET A 9 33.51 -7.23 6.71
CA MET A 9 32.40 -6.79 7.55
C MET A 9 31.14 -6.82 6.69
N VAL A 10 30.47 -7.97 6.64
CA VAL A 10 29.17 -8.12 5.98
C VAL A 10 28.17 -7.26 6.74
N LEU A 11 27.74 -6.17 6.12
CA LEU A 11 26.63 -5.33 6.55
C LEU A 11 25.34 -6.17 6.50
N LEU A 12 25.04 -6.91 7.56
CA LEU A 12 23.68 -7.38 7.81
C LEU A 12 22.83 -6.17 8.22
N SER A 13 22.28 -5.48 7.23
CA SER A 13 21.14 -4.60 7.46
C SER A 13 19.98 -5.48 7.94
N PRO A 14 19.34 -5.21 9.09
CA PRO A 14 18.08 -5.87 9.40
C PRO A 14 17.09 -5.48 8.29
N LEU A 15 16.62 -6.49 7.54
CA LEU A 15 15.46 -6.35 6.68
C LEU A 15 14.28 -6.04 7.62
N VAL A 16 13.94 -4.77 7.75
CA VAL A 16 12.68 -4.35 8.39
C VAL A 16 11.58 -4.76 7.43
N VAL A 17 11.08 -5.98 7.62
CA VAL A 17 9.81 -6.41 7.02
C VAL A 17 8.75 -5.56 7.71
N ALA A 18 8.22 -4.56 7.00
CA ALA A 18 7.07 -3.84 7.48
C ALA A 18 5.89 -4.82 7.45
N ASP A 19 5.41 -5.22 8.63
CA ASP A 19 4.20 -6.03 8.72
C ASP A 19 3.04 -5.28 8.05
N GLU A 20 2.27 -6.02 7.23
CA GLU A 20 1.04 -5.50 6.64
C GLU A 20 0.06 -5.11 7.74
N LEU A 21 -0.53 -3.92 7.64
CA LEU A 21 -1.49 -3.43 8.62
C LEU A 21 -2.71 -4.35 8.73
N CYS A 22 -3.08 -5.01 7.65
CA CYS A 22 -4.32 -5.78 7.57
C CYS A 22 -4.12 -7.29 7.69
N GLN A 23 -3.04 -7.71 8.34
CA GLN A 23 -2.77 -9.11 8.62
C GLN A 23 -3.93 -9.75 9.41
N GLY A 24 -4.38 -10.94 8.97
CA GLY A 24 -5.45 -11.70 9.63
C GLY A 24 -6.87 -11.31 9.20
N TRP A 25 -7.05 -10.30 8.36
CA TRP A 25 -8.34 -10.00 7.74
C TRP A 25 -8.64 -10.98 6.60
N GLU A 26 -9.84 -11.53 6.59
CA GLU A 26 -10.31 -12.41 5.51
C GLU A 26 -10.37 -11.65 4.18
N LYS A 27 -9.64 -12.12 3.18
CA LYS A 27 -9.65 -11.55 1.83
C LYS A 27 -10.91 -12.02 1.10
N LYS A 28 -11.77 -11.09 0.66
CA LYS A 28 -13.04 -11.41 -0.03
C LYS A 28 -13.00 -11.23 -1.55
N ILE A 29 -11.87 -10.76 -2.07
CA ILE A 29 -11.61 -10.52 -3.50
C ILE A 29 -10.88 -11.73 -4.08
N GLU A 30 -11.14 -12.10 -5.33
CA GLU A 30 -10.38 -13.17 -6.01
C GLU A 30 -8.87 -12.86 -6.06
N PRO A 31 -7.98 -13.84 -5.81
CA PRO A 31 -6.56 -13.59 -5.63
C PRO A 31 -5.85 -12.85 -6.77
N ASP A 32 -6.30 -13.02 -8.01
CA ASP A 32 -5.73 -12.41 -9.21
C ASP A 32 -6.15 -10.96 -9.42
N MET A 33 -7.29 -10.55 -8.84
CA MET A 33 -7.76 -9.17 -8.90
C MET A 33 -7.27 -8.30 -7.73
N GLN A 34 -6.73 -8.91 -6.66
CA GLN A 34 -6.36 -8.19 -5.44
C GLN A 34 -5.26 -7.15 -5.65
N MET A 35 -5.48 -5.93 -5.17
CA MET A 35 -4.43 -4.94 -4.97
C MET A 35 -3.71 -5.21 -3.65
N ALA A 36 -2.41 -5.49 -3.71
CA ALA A 36 -1.60 -5.68 -2.52
C ALA A 36 -1.50 -4.40 -1.67
N GLU A 37 -1.39 -4.53 -0.34
CA GLU A 37 -1.25 -3.39 0.58
C GLU A 37 -0.03 -2.50 0.22
N ALA A 38 1.02 -3.11 -0.32
CA ALA A 38 2.25 -2.44 -0.75
C ALA A 38 2.04 -1.48 -1.94
N ILE A 39 0.92 -1.56 -2.66
CA ILE A 39 0.62 -0.67 -3.79
C ILE A 39 0.26 0.74 -3.32
N PHE A 40 -0.33 0.86 -2.12
CA PHE A 40 -0.81 2.13 -1.58
C PHE A 40 0.33 2.97 -0.99
N THR A 41 1.16 3.52 -1.88
CA THR A 41 2.29 4.40 -1.55
C THR A 41 2.06 5.81 -2.09
N HIS A 42 2.80 6.78 -1.56
CA HIS A 42 2.77 8.16 -2.05
C HIS A 42 3.10 8.25 -3.54
N GLU A 43 4.13 7.53 -3.99
CA GLU A 43 4.54 7.57 -5.40
C GLU A 43 3.50 6.93 -6.32
N ALA A 44 2.90 5.81 -5.90
CA ALA A 44 1.81 5.19 -6.66
C ALA A 44 0.58 6.09 -6.75
N ALA A 45 0.17 6.73 -5.64
CA ALA A 45 -0.95 7.67 -5.63
C ALA A 45 -0.68 8.91 -6.49
N LYS A 46 0.55 9.44 -6.46
CA LYS A 46 0.97 10.56 -7.31
C LYS A 46 0.96 10.19 -8.78
N ALA A 47 1.47 9.01 -9.13
CA ALA A 47 1.44 8.49 -10.50
C ALA A 47 -0.01 8.27 -10.97
N ALA A 48 -0.87 7.68 -10.13
CA ALA A 48 -2.28 7.48 -10.43
C ALA A 48 -3.03 8.79 -10.63
N ASN A 49 -2.75 9.81 -9.82
CA ASN A 49 -3.35 11.14 -9.99
C ASN A 49 -2.92 11.80 -11.31
N LYS A 50 -1.65 11.66 -11.71
CA LYS A 50 -1.17 12.13 -13.02
C LYS A 50 -1.87 11.39 -14.16
N ALA A 51 -1.91 10.06 -14.10
CA ALA A 51 -2.58 9.23 -15.10
C ALA A 51 -4.06 9.62 -15.24
N LEU A 52 -4.77 9.80 -14.12
CA LEU A 52 -6.17 10.23 -14.15
C LEU A 52 -6.36 11.58 -14.87
N GLY A 53 -5.46 12.54 -14.65
CA GLY A 53 -5.45 13.81 -15.40
C GLY A 53 -5.27 13.61 -16.90
N GLU A 54 -4.35 12.74 -17.31
CA GLU A 54 -4.10 12.42 -18.72
C GLU A 54 -5.31 11.74 -19.38
N LEU A 55 -6.00 10.83 -18.67
CA LEU A 55 -7.23 10.19 -19.17
C LEU A 55 -8.34 11.25 -19.39
N ILE A 56 -8.49 12.20 -18.48
CA ILE A 56 -9.46 13.31 -18.61
C ILE A 56 -9.11 14.22 -19.79
N GLU A 57 -7.84 14.59 -19.94
CA GLU A 57 -7.38 15.47 -21.02
C GLU A 57 -7.53 14.85 -22.40
N THR A 58 -7.21 13.55 -22.53
CA THR A 58 -7.28 12.84 -23.81
C THR A 58 -8.70 12.42 -24.15
N GLY A 59 -9.55 12.16 -23.15
CA GLY A 59 -10.88 11.60 -23.33
C GLY A 59 -10.89 10.21 -23.96
N ARG A 60 -9.75 9.52 -23.99
CA ARG A 60 -9.57 8.20 -24.60
C ARG A 60 -9.04 7.24 -23.55
N PHE A 61 -9.95 6.44 -23.02
CA PHE A 61 -9.66 5.47 -21.98
C PHE A 61 -10.72 4.38 -21.97
N ASP A 62 -10.34 3.21 -21.50
CA ASP A 62 -11.32 2.17 -21.16
C ASP A 62 -12.03 2.55 -19.85
N TRP A 63 -13.30 2.15 -19.74
CA TRP A 63 -14.19 2.58 -18.65
C TRP A 63 -13.63 2.29 -17.25
N PHE A 64 -12.77 1.27 -17.13
CA PHE A 64 -12.18 0.83 -15.88
C PHE A 64 -10.91 1.60 -15.48
N GLU A 65 -10.20 2.21 -16.43
CA GLU A 65 -8.90 2.84 -16.15
C GLU A 65 -9.03 3.95 -15.10
N PRO A 66 -10.00 4.89 -15.20
CA PRO A 66 -10.19 5.91 -14.17
C PRO A 66 -10.52 5.30 -12.79
N LEU A 67 -11.27 4.20 -12.76
CA LEU A 67 -11.68 3.54 -11.52
C LEU A 67 -10.49 2.89 -10.81
N ASN A 68 -9.61 2.23 -11.56
CA ASN A 68 -8.38 1.65 -11.02
C ASN A 68 -7.45 2.75 -10.46
N GLN A 69 -7.28 3.87 -11.17
CA GLN A 69 -6.48 5.00 -10.65
C GLN A 69 -7.08 5.60 -9.37
N GLN A 70 -8.41 5.77 -9.32
CA GLN A 70 -9.10 6.27 -8.14
C GLN A 70 -8.91 5.37 -6.92
N LYS A 71 -8.97 4.04 -7.09
CA LYS A 71 -8.73 3.09 -5.98
C LYS A 71 -7.33 3.20 -5.40
N ILE A 72 -6.30 3.37 -6.24
CA ILE A 72 -4.91 3.57 -5.77
C ILE A 72 -4.80 4.85 -4.92
N ILE A 73 -5.39 5.95 -5.41
CA ILE A 73 -5.39 7.24 -4.68
C ILE A 73 -6.14 7.10 -3.35
N TYR A 74 -7.35 6.53 -3.37
CA TYR A 74 -8.19 6.40 -2.18
C TYR A 74 -7.56 5.47 -1.13
N GLY A 75 -7.05 4.30 -1.55
CA GLY A 75 -6.37 3.38 -0.66
C GLY A 75 -5.13 3.99 -0.01
N TYR A 76 -4.36 4.80 -0.73
CA TYR A 76 -3.23 5.54 -0.15
C TYR A 76 -3.67 6.55 0.91
N LEU A 77 -4.77 7.28 0.67
CA LEU A 77 -5.32 8.23 1.64
C LEU A 77 -5.77 7.51 2.92
N LEU A 78 -6.47 6.38 2.80
CA LEU A 78 -6.87 5.55 3.93
C LEU A 78 -5.66 5.01 4.70
N LYS A 79 -4.65 4.46 4.00
CA LYS A 79 -3.42 3.97 4.63
C LYS A 79 -2.68 5.06 5.40
N THR A 80 -2.62 6.26 4.85
CA THR A 80 -2.01 7.42 5.49
C THR A 80 -2.76 7.82 6.77
N GLN A 81 -4.10 7.78 6.74
CA GLN A 81 -4.93 8.06 7.92
C GLN A 81 -4.74 6.99 9.00
N ALA A 82 -4.71 5.71 8.61
CA ALA A 82 -4.42 4.59 9.51
C ALA A 82 -3.05 4.76 10.17
N GLN A 83 -2.00 5.05 9.38
CA GLN A 83 -0.65 5.26 9.92
C GLN A 83 -0.60 6.44 10.89
N LYS A 84 -1.24 7.57 10.56
CA LYS A 84 -1.33 8.72 11.45
C LYS A 84 -2.04 8.39 12.76
N ALA A 85 -3.11 7.60 12.71
CA ALA A 85 -3.83 7.16 13.90
C ALA A 85 -2.94 6.27 14.79
N ILE A 86 -2.17 5.36 14.19
CA ILE A 86 -1.18 4.53 14.90
C ILE A 86 -0.11 5.40 15.56
N ASP A 87 0.44 6.36 14.83
CA ASP A 87 1.49 7.24 15.36
C ASP A 87 1.00 8.08 16.56
N LEU A 88 -0.28 8.45 16.59
CA LEU A 88 -0.91 9.22 17.66
C LEU A 88 -1.32 8.37 18.88
N ASN A 89 -1.81 7.15 18.67
CA ASN A 89 -2.32 6.29 19.75
C ASN A 89 -1.27 5.28 20.25
N GLY A 90 -0.14 5.15 19.56
CA GLY A 90 0.86 4.14 19.82
C GLY A 90 0.51 2.79 19.18
N LYS A 91 1.38 1.81 19.39
CA LYS A 91 1.29 0.49 18.72
C LYS A 91 0.43 -0.54 19.47
N GLN A 92 -0.24 -0.15 20.55
CA GLN A 92 -1.14 -1.04 21.28
C GLN A 92 -2.50 -1.05 20.60
N ASP A 93 -3.04 -2.25 20.36
CA ASP A 93 -4.40 -2.44 19.84
C ASP A 93 -4.68 -1.69 18.52
N ILE A 94 -3.69 -1.67 17.61
CA ILE A 94 -3.79 -1.00 16.29
C ILE A 94 -5.07 -1.40 15.53
N GLN A 95 -5.49 -2.66 15.64
CA GLN A 95 -6.66 -3.20 14.94
C GLN A 95 -8.00 -2.66 15.46
N SER A 96 -8.06 -2.08 16.66
CA SER A 96 -9.27 -1.44 17.18
C SER A 96 -9.42 0.02 16.71
N LEU A 97 -8.37 0.60 16.13
CA LEU A 97 -8.43 1.95 15.58
C LEU A 97 -9.36 1.98 14.37
N ARG A 98 -10.32 2.91 14.38
CA ARG A 98 -11.34 3.07 13.32
C ARG A 98 -10.68 3.26 11.95
N GLU A 99 -9.63 4.06 11.86
CA GLU A 99 -8.92 4.35 10.61
C GLU A 99 -8.23 3.10 10.03
N VAL A 100 -7.71 2.23 10.91
CA VAL A 100 -7.13 0.95 10.51
C VAL A 100 -8.23 0.02 10.01
N GLN A 101 -9.36 -0.06 10.70
CA GLN A 101 -10.52 -0.86 10.27
C GLN A 101 -11.08 -0.37 8.93
N GLU A 102 -11.13 0.93 8.70
CA GLU A 102 -11.57 1.52 7.44
C GLU A 102 -10.63 1.15 6.29
N PHE A 103 -9.32 1.28 6.51
CA PHE A 103 -8.33 0.87 5.51
C PHE A 103 -8.39 -0.63 5.23
N CYS A 104 -8.45 -1.48 6.26
CA CYS A 104 -8.45 -2.92 6.08
C CYS A 104 -9.75 -3.45 5.48
N ARG A 105 -10.91 -2.85 5.82
CA ARG A 105 -12.17 -3.14 5.13
C ARG A 105 -12.08 -2.80 3.65
N PHE A 106 -11.60 -1.61 3.30
CA PHE A 106 -11.35 -1.23 1.90
C PHE A 106 -10.43 -2.24 1.21
N LEU A 107 -9.32 -2.62 1.86
CA LEU A 107 -8.34 -3.53 1.29
C LEU A 107 -8.92 -4.92 0.95
N VAL A 108 -9.84 -5.43 1.76
CA VAL A 108 -10.37 -6.79 1.57
C VAL A 108 -11.68 -6.85 0.79
N GLU A 109 -12.41 -5.74 0.68
CA GLU A 109 -13.72 -5.67 0.02
C GLU A 109 -13.70 -4.90 -1.30
N GLU A 110 -12.81 -3.90 -1.43
CA GLU A 110 -12.88 -2.92 -2.51
C GLU A 110 -11.55 -2.75 -3.28
N ALA A 111 -10.41 -3.15 -2.73
CA ALA A 111 -9.11 -2.97 -3.36
C ALA A 111 -8.81 -4.04 -4.43
N PHE A 112 -9.55 -3.99 -5.52
CA PHE A 112 -9.39 -4.89 -6.67
C PHE A 112 -9.18 -4.11 -7.98
N TYR A 113 -8.43 -4.71 -8.90
CA TYR A 113 -8.32 -4.25 -10.27
C TYR A 113 -9.56 -4.65 -11.06
N TYR A 114 -10.14 -3.69 -11.78
CA TYR A 114 -11.00 -3.97 -12.92
C TYR A 114 -10.14 -4.32 -14.13
N ASP A 115 -10.59 -5.25 -14.97
CA ASP A 115 -9.95 -5.71 -16.20
C ASP A 115 -10.86 -5.61 -17.44
#